data_AF-A0A4S4C8U0-F1
#
_entry.id   AF-A0A4S4C8U0-F1
#
_cell.length_a   1.000
_cell.length_b   1.000
_cell.length_c   1.000
_cell.angle_alpha   90.00
_cell.angle_beta   90.00
_cell.angle_gamma   90.00
#
_symmetry.space_group_name_H-M   'P 1'
#
loop_
_entity.id
_entity.type
_entity.pdbx_description
1 polymer ?
#
loop_
_entity_poly.entity_id
_entity_poly.type
_entity_poly.pdbx_seq_one_letter_code
_entity_poly.pdbx_strand_id
1 'polypeptide(L)'
;MSHSARQEPLVRILWDTNLFVSLLVFQSESLNDYLDKLIYQHEHGLIQLIVPKAVQAELYGILQAGRVKRSNQPVFLSHEQILYLLEPYLDLLFDRDYLNQLGKRAWPSGEAYKELLKQLLAEEYGWHDFGQAYIERRLRHTVEMMGLLDRYDFPIMASALFHGVDLIVTHNMQDFIDPLGKIRVMNFREASRFDHFELHLPYESWEDPVAE
;
A
#
# COMPACT_ATOMS: atom_id res chain seq x y z
N MET A 1 10.86 -38.51 -5.28
CA MET A 1 9.78 -37.51 -5.50
C MET A 1 10.06 -36.37 -4.55
N SER A 2 10.53 -35.24 -5.08
CA SER A 2 10.95 -34.09 -4.27
C SER A 2 9.72 -33.38 -3.70
N HIS A 3 9.69 -33.23 -2.38
CA HIS A 3 8.92 -32.15 -1.78
C HIS A 3 9.62 -30.85 -2.15
N SER A 4 9.12 -30.17 -3.18
CA SER A 4 9.32 -28.73 -3.32
C SER A 4 8.62 -28.10 -2.11
N ALA A 5 9.35 -27.93 -1.01
CA ALA A 5 8.98 -26.97 0.00
C ALA A 5 8.93 -25.62 -0.73
N ARG A 6 7.72 -25.11 -0.97
CA ARG A 6 7.58 -23.71 -1.38
C ARG A 6 8.22 -22.91 -0.25
N GLN A 7 9.41 -22.36 -0.50
CA GLN A 7 9.96 -21.33 0.36
C GLN A 7 8.93 -20.20 0.34
N GLU A 8 8.23 -20.02 1.45
CA GLU A 8 7.40 -18.84 1.62
C GLU A 8 8.29 -17.60 1.42
N PRO A 9 7.80 -16.55 0.76
CA PRO A 9 8.58 -15.33 0.62
C PRO A 9 8.98 -14.87 2.01
N LEU A 10 10.26 -14.52 2.16
CA LEU A 10 10.80 -14.12 3.45
C LEU A 10 10.01 -12.89 3.92
N VAL A 11 9.94 -11.83 3.13
CA VAL A 11 9.34 -10.56 3.57
C VAL A 11 8.21 -10.13 2.64
N ARG A 12 7.09 -9.67 3.20
CA ARG A 12 5.98 -9.05 2.46
C ARG A 12 6.01 -7.53 2.64
N ILE A 13 6.18 -6.81 1.54
CA ILE A 13 6.29 -5.35 1.53
C ILE A 13 5.06 -4.77 0.82
N LEU A 14 4.44 -3.76 1.42
CA LEU A 14 3.38 -2.97 0.82
C LEU A 14 3.88 -1.55 0.58
N TRP A 15 3.58 -1.02 -0.60
CA TRP A 15 3.72 0.41 -0.88
C TRP A 15 2.38 1.11 -0.76
N ASP A 16 2.40 2.22 -0.03
CA ASP A 16 1.29 3.15 0.03
C ASP A 16 1.05 3.82 -1.34
N THR A 17 -0.19 4.22 -1.59
CA THR A 17 -0.66 4.95 -2.76
C THR A 17 0.18 6.21 -3.02
N ASN A 18 0.62 6.94 -1.98
CA ASN A 18 1.41 8.16 -2.15
C ASN A 18 2.79 7.93 -2.80
N LEU A 19 3.38 6.75 -2.63
CA LEU A 19 4.65 6.39 -3.28
C LEU A 19 4.44 6.17 -4.77
N PHE A 20 3.35 5.48 -5.14
CA PHE A 20 3.00 5.28 -6.55
C PHE A 20 2.67 6.61 -7.24
N VAL A 21 1.96 7.53 -6.59
CA VAL A 21 1.74 8.88 -7.13
C VAL A 21 3.08 9.61 -7.35
N SER A 22 3.99 9.53 -6.39
CA SER A 22 5.30 10.17 -6.47
C SER A 22 6.19 9.60 -7.56
N LEU A 23 6.17 8.28 -7.73
CA LEU A 23 6.86 7.60 -8.81
C LEU A 23 6.25 7.93 -10.17
N LEU A 24 4.95 7.70 -10.35
CA LEU A 24 4.33 7.66 -11.67
C LEU A 24 3.98 9.06 -12.18
N VAL A 25 3.47 9.94 -11.32
CA VAL A 25 3.00 11.28 -11.73
C VAL A 25 4.11 12.32 -11.60
N PHE A 26 4.89 12.25 -10.53
CA PHE A 26 5.99 13.18 -10.27
C PHE A 26 7.35 12.69 -10.76
N GLN A 27 7.44 11.46 -11.27
CA GLN A 27 8.65 10.92 -11.91
C GLN A 27 9.86 10.96 -10.99
N SER A 28 9.68 10.58 -9.73
CA SER A 28 10.76 10.54 -8.75
C SER A 28 11.77 9.44 -9.09
N GLU A 29 12.94 9.82 -9.59
CA GLU A 29 14.03 8.90 -9.95
C GLU A 29 14.47 8.01 -8.77
N SER A 30 14.58 8.58 -7.57
CA SER A 30 14.99 7.81 -6.38
C SER A 30 13.97 6.77 -5.94
N LEU A 31 12.67 7.00 -6.19
CA LEU A 31 11.63 5.98 -5.99
C LEU A 31 11.68 4.93 -7.10
N ASN A 32 12.04 5.33 -8.33
CA ASN A 32 12.18 4.38 -9.44
C ASN A 32 13.29 3.38 -9.17
N ASP A 33 14.49 3.86 -8.81
CA ASP A 33 15.63 3.00 -8.47
C ASP A 33 15.30 2.03 -7.32
N TYR A 34 14.54 2.53 -6.33
CA TYR A 34 14.11 1.69 -5.22
C TYR A 34 13.06 0.65 -5.65
N LEU A 35 12.08 1.02 -6.48
CA LEU A 35 11.10 0.07 -7.03
C LEU A 35 11.78 -1.02 -7.85
N ASP A 36 12.72 -0.66 -8.73
CA ASP A 36 13.43 -1.60 -9.60
C ASP A 36 14.18 -2.65 -8.76
N LYS A 37 14.80 -2.24 -7.65
CA LYS A 37 15.41 -3.16 -6.68
C LYS A 37 14.37 -4.11 -6.06
N LEU A 38 13.21 -3.59 -5.63
CA LEU A 38 12.16 -4.41 -5.02
C LEU A 38 11.54 -5.38 -6.04
N ILE A 39 11.30 -4.95 -7.28
CA ILE A 39 10.83 -5.80 -8.37
C ILE A 39 11.81 -6.95 -8.62
N TYR A 40 13.10 -6.62 -8.74
CA TYR A 40 14.13 -7.65 -8.90
C TYR A 40 14.08 -8.68 -7.75
N GLN A 41 14.01 -8.22 -6.49
CA GLN A 41 13.91 -9.11 -5.34
C GLN A 41 12.61 -9.93 -5.34
N HIS A 42 11.50 -9.35 -5.79
CA HIS A 42 10.20 -9.98 -5.90
C HIS A 42 10.18 -11.12 -6.91
N GLU A 43 10.68 -10.87 -8.13
CA GLU A 43 10.75 -11.86 -9.20
C GLU A 43 11.67 -13.04 -8.86
N HIS A 44 12.67 -12.82 -8.00
CA HIS A 44 13.56 -13.85 -7.50
C HIS A 44 13.06 -14.53 -6.21
N GLY A 45 11.85 -14.20 -5.75
CA GLY A 45 11.22 -14.82 -4.58
C GLY A 45 11.86 -14.47 -3.23
N LEU A 46 12.70 -13.44 -3.18
CA LEU A 46 13.34 -12.99 -1.94
C LEU A 46 12.37 -12.21 -1.06
N ILE A 47 11.54 -11.40 -1.71
CA ILE A 47 10.44 -10.67 -1.07
C ILE A 47 9.14 -10.91 -1.85
N GLN A 48 8.03 -10.50 -1.28
CA GLN A 48 6.78 -10.34 -1.97
C GLN A 48 6.38 -8.86 -1.91
N LEU A 49 6.48 -8.15 -3.04
CA LEU A 49 5.90 -6.81 -3.15
C LEU A 49 4.40 -6.96 -3.40
N ILE A 50 3.59 -6.37 -2.53
CA ILE A 50 2.13 -6.50 -2.52
C ILE A 50 1.52 -5.15 -2.84
N VAL A 51 0.64 -5.12 -3.84
CA VAL A 51 -0.23 -3.98 -4.14
C VAL A 51 -1.68 -4.44 -4.01
N PRO A 52 -2.27 -4.36 -2.80
CA PRO A 52 -3.64 -4.80 -2.58
C PRO A 52 -4.64 -4.06 -3.46
N LYS A 53 -5.79 -4.66 -3.74
CA LYS A 53 -6.89 -4.00 -4.47
C LYS A 53 -7.31 -2.68 -3.84
N ALA A 54 -7.21 -2.54 -2.51
CA ALA A 54 -7.43 -1.26 -1.83
C ALA A 54 -6.50 -0.15 -2.33
N VAL A 55 -5.19 -0.42 -2.41
CA VAL A 55 -4.18 0.52 -2.93
C VAL A 55 -4.41 0.79 -4.42
N GLN A 56 -4.71 -0.25 -5.21
CA GLN A 56 -5.00 -0.09 -6.64
C GLN A 56 -6.24 0.79 -6.88
N ALA A 57 -7.32 0.57 -6.12
CA ALA A 57 -8.56 1.32 -6.21
C ALA A 57 -8.38 2.77 -5.76
N GLU A 58 -7.62 3.01 -4.69
CA GLU A 58 -7.32 4.35 -4.22
C GLU A 58 -6.46 5.11 -5.23
N LEU A 59 -5.37 4.51 -5.74
CA LEU A 59 -4.54 5.11 -6.79
C LEU A 59 -5.38 5.46 -8.02
N TYR A 60 -6.19 4.52 -8.50
CA TYR A 60 -7.07 4.72 -9.64
C TYR A 60 -8.04 5.89 -9.40
N GLY A 61 -8.67 5.92 -8.22
CA GLY A 61 -9.60 6.96 -7.83
C GLY A 61 -8.97 8.34 -7.71
N ILE A 62 -7.79 8.44 -7.11
CA ILE A 62 -7.03 9.69 -6.97
C ILE A 62 -6.68 10.29 -8.35
N LEU A 63 -6.30 9.45 -9.31
CA LEU A 63 -5.94 9.85 -10.68
C LEU A 63 -7.17 10.22 -11.52
N GLN A 64 -8.27 9.46 -11.44
CA GLN A 64 -9.53 9.79 -12.12
C GLN A 64 -10.20 11.04 -11.54
N ALA A 65 -10.20 11.20 -10.22
CA ALA A 65 -10.91 12.26 -9.53
C ALA A 65 -10.17 13.61 -9.54
N GLY A 66 -8.93 13.65 -10.06
CA GLY A 66 -8.12 14.86 -10.11
C GLY A 66 -7.59 15.30 -8.74
N ARG A 67 -7.30 14.34 -7.85
CA ARG A 67 -6.81 14.65 -6.49
C ARG A 67 -5.32 14.98 -6.46
N VAL A 68 -4.54 14.46 -7.39
CA VAL A 68 -3.12 14.84 -7.55
C VAL A 68 -3.03 16.21 -8.19
N LYS A 69 -2.19 17.09 -7.64
CA LYS A 69 -1.91 18.41 -8.23
C LYS A 69 -0.48 18.47 -8.73
N ARG A 70 -0.30 18.85 -10.00
CA ARG A 70 1.01 19.18 -10.59
C ARG A 70 1.00 20.64 -10.99
N SER A 71 1.95 21.43 -10.48
CA SER A 71 1.99 22.89 -10.70
C SER A 71 0.66 23.59 -10.34
N ASN A 72 0.06 23.22 -9.20
CA ASN A 72 -1.25 23.66 -8.72
C ASN A 72 -2.46 23.33 -9.60
N GLN A 73 -2.28 22.55 -10.67
CA GLN A 73 -3.37 22.07 -11.52
C GLN A 73 -3.71 20.61 -11.18
N PRO A 74 -5.00 20.27 -11.03
CA PRO A 74 -5.44 18.88 -10.93
C PRO A 74 -4.97 18.04 -12.12
N VAL A 75 -4.47 16.84 -11.85
CA VAL A 75 -4.12 15.84 -12.87
C VAL A 75 -5.29 14.89 -13.01
N PHE A 76 -6.04 15.02 -14.10
CA PHE A 76 -7.11 14.10 -14.47
C PHE A 76 -6.61 13.13 -15.53
N LEU A 77 -6.64 11.83 -15.24
CA LEU A 77 -6.26 10.80 -16.19
C LEU A 77 -7.47 9.95 -16.59
N SER A 78 -7.66 9.74 -17.89
CA SER A 78 -8.61 8.76 -18.40
C SER A 78 -8.18 7.35 -18.03
N HIS A 79 -9.10 6.38 -18.17
CA HIS A 79 -8.79 4.97 -17.95
C HIS A 79 -7.60 4.50 -18.80
N GLU A 80 -7.58 4.86 -20.08
CA GLU A 80 -6.50 4.52 -21.02
C GLU A 80 -5.17 5.14 -20.60
N GLN A 81 -5.19 6.40 -20.11
CA GLN A 81 -3.99 7.07 -19.62
C GLN A 81 -3.46 6.43 -18.33
N ILE A 82 -4.34 5.98 -17.43
CA ILE A 82 -3.94 5.24 -16.22
C ILE A 82 -3.34 3.89 -16.60
N LEU A 83 -3.96 3.13 -17.51
CA LEU A 83 -3.42 1.85 -17.96
C LEU A 83 -2.06 2.02 -18.67
N TYR A 84 -1.91 3.06 -19.49
CA TYR A 84 -0.63 3.39 -20.12
C TYR A 84 0.44 3.70 -19.08
N LEU A 85 0.10 4.48 -18.05
CA LEU A 85 1.02 4.82 -16.97
C LEU A 85 1.49 3.59 -16.19
N LEU A 86 0.60 2.62 -15.99
CA LEU A 86 0.86 1.40 -15.24
C LEU A 86 1.42 0.26 -16.11
N GLU A 87 1.49 0.42 -17.43
CA GLU A 87 1.84 -0.63 -18.39
C GLU A 87 3.08 -1.45 -17.99
N PRO A 88 4.20 -0.86 -17.52
CA PRO A 88 5.38 -1.62 -17.11
C PRO A 88 5.16 -2.57 -15.92
N TYR A 89 4.10 -2.33 -15.13
CA TYR A 89 3.82 -3.01 -13.87
C TYR A 89 2.53 -3.84 -13.90
N LEU A 90 1.79 -3.81 -15.01
CA LEU A 90 0.59 -4.63 -15.18
C LEU A 90 0.96 -6.11 -15.16
N ASP A 91 0.12 -6.90 -14.50
CA ASP A 91 0.27 -8.35 -14.34
C ASP A 91 1.48 -8.79 -13.49
N LEU A 92 2.37 -7.85 -13.14
CA LEU A 92 3.46 -8.02 -12.18
C LEU A 92 3.06 -7.52 -10.79
N LEU A 93 2.69 -6.24 -10.68
CA LEU A 93 2.29 -5.59 -9.42
C LEU A 93 0.80 -5.24 -9.41
N PHE A 94 0.27 -4.82 -10.55
CA PHE A 94 -1.11 -4.37 -10.69
C PHE A 94 -1.98 -5.42 -11.40
N ASP A 95 -3.19 -5.62 -10.88
CA ASP A 95 -4.16 -6.54 -11.46
C ASP A 95 -4.89 -5.83 -12.60
N ARG A 96 -4.55 -6.19 -13.84
CA ARG A 96 -5.13 -5.61 -15.05
C ARG A 96 -6.64 -5.77 -15.11
N ASP A 97 -7.16 -6.94 -14.74
CA ASP A 97 -8.59 -7.23 -14.80
C ASP A 97 -9.35 -6.41 -13.78
N TYR A 98 -8.78 -6.23 -12.59
CA TYR A 98 -9.34 -5.35 -11.59
C TYR A 98 -9.36 -3.89 -12.05
N LEU A 99 -8.25 -3.37 -12.60
CA LEU A 99 -8.20 -2.00 -13.15
C LEU A 99 -9.21 -1.78 -14.30
N ASN A 100 -9.43 -2.79 -15.15
CA ASN A 100 -10.46 -2.77 -16.19
C ASN A 100 -11.88 -2.73 -15.60
N GLN A 101 -12.11 -3.38 -14.45
CA GLN A 101 -13.39 -3.28 -13.75
C GLN A 101 -13.59 -1.89 -13.14
N LEU A 102 -12.54 -1.28 -12.57
CA LEU A 102 -12.59 0.09 -12.07
C LEU A 102 -12.89 1.10 -13.19
N GLY A 103 -12.36 0.89 -14.39
CA GLY A 103 -12.62 1.73 -15.56
C GLY A 103 -14.07 1.73 -16.06
N LYS A 104 -14.88 0.75 -15.65
CA LYS A 104 -16.32 0.68 -15.96
C LYS A 104 -17.18 1.49 -14.99
N ARG A 105 -16.60 2.00 -13.90
CA ARG A 105 -17.32 2.79 -12.88
C ARG A 105 -17.21 4.28 -13.20
N ALA A 106 -18.25 5.04 -12.85
CA ALA A 106 -18.22 6.50 -12.93
C ALA A 106 -17.56 7.05 -11.66
N TRP A 107 -16.33 7.53 -11.77
CA TRP A 107 -15.57 8.08 -10.65
C TRP A 107 -15.96 9.54 -10.38
N PRO A 108 -16.50 9.87 -9.19
CA PRO A 108 -16.76 11.25 -8.80
C PRO A 108 -15.46 12.05 -8.70
N SER A 109 -15.52 13.35 -9.02
CA SER A 109 -14.38 14.26 -8.88
C SER A 109 -14.17 14.74 -7.44
N GLY A 110 -12.98 15.24 -7.14
CA GLY A 110 -12.66 15.77 -5.82
C GLY A 110 -12.78 14.68 -4.74
N GLU A 111 -13.13 15.04 -3.51
CA GLU A 111 -13.20 14.09 -2.38
C GLU A 111 -14.34 13.07 -2.49
N ALA A 112 -15.33 13.31 -3.35
CA ALA A 112 -16.51 12.44 -3.48
C ALA A 112 -16.16 11.02 -3.97
N TYR A 113 -14.98 10.82 -4.58
CA TYR A 113 -14.50 9.50 -4.99
C TYR A 113 -14.37 8.51 -3.82
N LYS A 114 -14.17 9.02 -2.59
CA LYS A 114 -14.01 8.20 -1.39
C LYS A 114 -15.26 7.40 -1.05
N GLU A 115 -16.45 7.88 -1.41
CA GLU A 115 -17.69 7.12 -1.23
C GLU A 115 -17.75 5.91 -2.18
N LEU A 116 -17.29 6.07 -3.43
CA LEU A 116 -17.15 4.95 -4.35
C LEU A 116 -16.06 3.98 -3.87
N LEU A 117 -14.93 4.50 -3.38
CA LEU A 117 -13.87 3.68 -2.79
C LEU A 117 -14.41 2.82 -1.63
N LYS A 118 -15.21 3.41 -0.72
CA LYS A 118 -15.86 2.66 0.36
C LYS A 118 -16.73 1.51 -0.16
N GLN A 119 -17.49 1.73 -1.23
CA GLN A 119 -18.31 0.69 -1.86
C GLN A 119 -17.44 -0.42 -2.46
N LEU A 120 -16.38 -0.05 -3.20
CA LEU A 120 -15.45 -1.00 -3.80
C LEU A 120 -14.76 -1.87 -2.74
N LEU A 121 -14.33 -1.28 -1.62
CA LEU A 121 -13.72 -2.03 -0.51
C LEU A 121 -14.72 -3.00 0.15
N ALA A 122 -16.00 -2.62 0.23
CA ALA A 122 -17.05 -3.50 0.72
C ALA A 122 -17.31 -4.66 -0.26
N GLU A 123 -17.31 -4.40 -1.57
CA GLU A 123 -17.47 -5.44 -2.60
C GLU A 123 -16.28 -6.42 -2.62
N GLU A 124 -15.04 -5.92 -2.52
CA GLU A 124 -13.82 -6.72 -2.66
C GLU A 124 -13.45 -7.49 -1.39
N TYR A 125 -13.61 -6.87 -0.22
CA TYR A 125 -13.13 -7.41 1.05
C TYR A 125 -14.24 -7.68 2.08
N GLY A 126 -15.48 -7.28 1.79
CA GLY A 126 -16.57 -7.28 2.77
C GLY A 126 -16.37 -6.24 3.88
N TRP A 127 -15.49 -5.24 3.66
CA TRP A 127 -15.19 -4.23 4.66
C TRP A 127 -16.17 -3.06 4.58
N HIS A 128 -16.91 -2.88 5.65
CA HIS A 128 -17.63 -1.64 5.92
C HIS A 128 -16.71 -0.67 6.67
N ASP A 129 -17.06 0.62 6.65
CA ASP A 129 -16.34 1.70 7.35
C ASP A 129 -14.81 1.66 7.15
N PHE A 130 -14.40 1.55 5.88
CA PHE A 130 -12.99 1.58 5.45
C PHE A 130 -12.11 0.48 6.09
N GLY A 131 -12.72 -0.59 6.63
CA GLY A 131 -11.98 -1.69 7.25
C GLY A 131 -11.69 -1.50 8.74
N GLN A 132 -12.19 -0.44 9.39
CA GLN A 132 -11.99 -0.20 10.83
C GLN A 132 -12.30 -1.43 11.67
N ALA A 133 -13.51 -2.00 11.53
CA ALA A 133 -13.92 -3.18 12.29
C ALA A 133 -13.01 -4.40 12.05
N TYR A 134 -12.41 -4.50 10.86
CA TYR A 134 -11.45 -5.56 10.56
C TYR A 134 -10.15 -5.37 11.37
N ILE A 135 -9.60 -4.15 11.36
CA ILE A 135 -8.40 -3.77 12.11
C ILE A 135 -8.62 -4.03 13.61
N GLU A 136 -9.68 -3.47 14.17
CA GLU A 136 -9.97 -3.55 15.62
C GLU A 136 -10.15 -4.99 16.08
N ARG A 137 -10.86 -5.80 15.31
CA ARG A 137 -11.02 -7.24 15.60
C ARG A 137 -9.68 -7.98 15.55
N ARG A 138 -8.81 -7.64 14.59
CA ARG A 138 -7.53 -8.33 14.38
C ARG A 138 -6.49 -7.97 15.44
N LEU A 139 -6.48 -6.71 15.88
CA LEU A 139 -5.52 -6.17 16.84
C LEU A 139 -6.07 -6.16 18.28
N ARG A 140 -7.38 -6.36 18.46
CA ARG A 140 -8.11 -6.37 19.74
C ARG A 140 -8.07 -5.04 20.48
N HIS A 141 -7.81 -3.93 19.79
CA HIS A 141 -7.76 -2.56 20.30
C HIS A 141 -8.54 -1.65 19.35
N THR A 142 -9.11 -0.53 19.83
CA THR A 142 -9.79 0.43 18.94
C THR A 142 -8.77 1.23 18.14
N VAL A 143 -9.16 1.75 16.98
CA VAL A 143 -8.26 2.58 16.14
C VAL A 143 -7.75 3.82 16.89
N GLU A 144 -8.57 4.42 17.76
CA GLU A 144 -8.18 5.55 18.59
C GLU A 144 -7.11 5.16 19.62
N MET A 145 -7.25 4.00 20.27
CA MET A 145 -6.24 3.52 21.23
C MET A 145 -4.90 3.27 20.57
N MET A 146 -4.91 2.94 19.27
CA MET A 146 -3.69 2.73 18.51
C MET A 146 -3.11 4.03 17.95
N GLY A 147 -3.85 5.15 17.98
CA GLY A 147 -3.42 6.42 17.39
C GLY A 147 -3.64 6.52 15.88
N LEU A 148 -4.47 5.63 15.30
CA LEU A 148 -4.91 5.73 13.90
C LEU A 148 -6.03 6.76 13.81
N LEU A 149 -5.69 7.97 13.36
CA LEU A 149 -6.61 9.11 13.34
C LEU A 149 -7.22 9.38 11.96
N ASP A 150 -6.50 9.09 10.87
CA ASP A 150 -7.05 9.24 9.53
C ASP A 150 -7.74 7.96 9.05
N ARG A 151 -9.06 8.02 8.98
CA ARG A 151 -9.92 6.94 8.47
C ARG A 151 -9.64 6.56 7.02
N TYR A 152 -9.01 7.45 6.24
CA TYR A 152 -8.70 7.20 4.83
C TYR A 152 -7.49 6.29 4.64
N ASP A 153 -6.64 6.13 5.65
CA ASP A 153 -5.51 5.19 5.64
C ASP A 153 -5.89 3.80 6.19
N PHE A 154 -7.08 3.68 6.79
CA PHE A 154 -7.59 2.40 7.30
C PHE A 154 -7.67 1.30 6.22
N PRO A 155 -8.07 1.57 4.96
CA PRO A 155 -8.07 0.55 3.92
C PRO A 155 -6.68 -0.04 3.68
N ILE A 156 -5.64 0.79 3.74
CA ILE A 156 -4.25 0.34 3.55
C ILE A 156 -3.83 -0.50 4.75
N MET A 157 -4.07 -0.03 5.98
CA MET A 157 -3.74 -0.79 7.20
C MET A 157 -4.51 -2.12 7.30
N ALA A 158 -5.82 -2.11 7.00
CA ALA A 158 -6.64 -3.32 6.94
C ALA A 158 -6.11 -4.30 5.88
N SER A 159 -5.71 -3.80 4.72
CA SER A 159 -5.08 -4.60 3.66
C SER A 159 -3.76 -5.19 4.09
N ALA A 160 -2.91 -4.41 4.75
CA ALA A 160 -1.63 -4.88 5.26
C ALA A 160 -1.83 -6.04 6.24
N LEU A 161 -2.76 -5.91 7.19
CA LEU A 161 -3.11 -6.97 8.14
C LEU A 161 -3.73 -8.20 7.44
N PHE A 162 -4.57 -8.00 6.43
CA PHE A 162 -5.23 -9.06 5.69
C PHE A 162 -4.26 -9.88 4.85
N HIS A 163 -3.29 -9.22 4.22
CA HIS A 163 -2.28 -9.85 3.39
C HIS A 163 -1.03 -10.30 4.16
N GLY A 164 -0.98 -10.07 5.49
CA GLY A 164 0.15 -10.45 6.33
C GLY A 164 1.43 -9.72 5.96
N VAL A 165 1.32 -8.43 5.65
CA VAL A 165 2.44 -7.54 5.32
C VAL A 165 3.35 -7.36 6.53
N ASP A 166 4.67 -7.41 6.30
CA ASP A 166 5.69 -7.19 7.32
C ASP A 166 6.20 -5.74 7.34
N LEU A 167 6.16 -5.06 6.19
CA LEU A 167 6.62 -3.68 6.03
C LEU A 167 5.66 -2.85 5.15
N ILE A 168 5.17 -1.73 5.68
CA ILE A 168 4.54 -0.66 4.91
C ILE A 168 5.58 0.42 4.64
N VAL A 169 5.75 0.80 3.37
CA VAL A 169 6.53 1.96 2.97
C VAL A 169 5.58 3.09 2.60
N THR A 170 5.77 4.27 3.20
CA THR A 170 4.88 5.43 3.04
C THR A 170 5.60 6.76 3.23
N HIS A 171 5.13 7.84 2.61
CA HIS A 171 5.53 9.20 2.99
C HIS A 171 4.85 9.71 4.28
N ASN A 172 3.72 9.10 4.67
CA ASN A 172 2.84 9.56 5.74
C ASN A 172 2.99 8.69 7.00
N MET A 173 4.19 8.62 7.57
CA MET A 173 4.48 7.75 8.72
C MET A 173 3.59 8.01 9.95
N GLN A 174 3.01 9.20 10.08
CA GLN A 174 2.15 9.56 11.21
C GLN A 174 0.78 8.88 11.16
N ASP A 175 0.33 8.50 9.96
CA ASP A 175 -1.01 7.97 9.73
C ASP A 175 -1.05 6.43 9.79
N PHE A 176 0.13 5.80 9.87
CA PHE A 176 0.29 4.36 10.05
C PHE A 176 0.94 4.07 11.39
N ILE A 177 0.32 3.17 12.14
CA ILE A 177 0.90 2.63 13.37
C ILE A 177 1.82 1.45 13.03
N ASP A 178 2.79 1.20 13.90
CA ASP A 178 3.33 -0.16 14.04
C ASP A 178 2.35 -0.92 14.96
N PRO A 179 1.52 -1.84 14.43
CA PRO A 179 0.46 -2.47 15.21
C PRO A 179 1.03 -3.51 16.16
N LEU A 180 1.62 -3.05 17.26
CA LEU A 180 2.22 -3.86 18.33
C LEU A 180 3.41 -4.70 17.84
N GLY A 181 4.28 -4.13 16.98
CA GLY A 181 5.45 -4.82 16.43
C GLY A 181 5.13 -5.82 15.32
N LYS A 182 3.92 -5.78 14.76
CA LYS A 182 3.47 -6.74 13.73
C LYS A 182 3.73 -6.29 12.30
N ILE A 183 3.76 -4.97 12.07
CA ILE A 183 3.98 -4.39 10.74
C ILE A 183 4.88 -3.19 10.93
N ARG A 184 6.08 -3.27 10.37
CA ARG A 184 6.98 -2.13 10.39
C ARG A 184 6.48 -1.06 9.43
N VAL A 185 6.60 0.20 9.82
CA VAL A 185 6.30 1.35 8.96
C VAL A 185 7.58 2.14 8.76
N MET A 186 7.93 2.43 7.50
CA MET A 186 9.10 3.23 7.16
C MET A 186 8.80 4.22 6.06
N ASN A 187 9.55 5.32 6.03
CA ASN A 187 9.66 6.09 4.80
C ASN A 187 10.62 5.42 3.81
N PHE A 188 10.54 5.79 2.53
CA PHE A 188 11.36 5.17 1.49
C PHE A 188 12.87 5.35 1.69
N ARG A 189 13.31 6.42 2.36
CA ARG A 189 14.75 6.67 2.61
C ARG A 189 15.31 5.69 3.63
N GLU A 190 14.53 5.37 4.66
CA GLU A 190 14.85 4.33 5.63
C GLU A 190 14.76 2.96 4.99
N ALA A 191 13.64 2.66 4.32
CA ALA A 191 13.39 1.37 3.71
C ALA A 191 14.41 0.99 2.62
N SER A 192 14.95 1.97 1.87
CA SER A 192 15.97 1.72 0.85
C SER A 192 17.34 1.33 1.41
N ARG A 193 17.64 1.73 2.65
CA ARG A 193 18.90 1.44 3.36
C ARG A 193 18.78 0.29 4.34
N PHE A 194 17.56 -0.10 4.68
CA PHE A 194 17.27 -1.16 5.62
C PHE A 194 17.44 -2.53 4.97
N ASP A 195 18.02 -3.48 5.71
CA ASP A 195 18.05 -4.87 5.29
C ASP A 195 16.67 -5.49 5.60
N HIS A 196 15.84 -5.64 4.56
CA HIS A 196 14.49 -6.16 4.71
C HIS A 196 14.46 -7.54 5.39
N PHE A 197 15.52 -8.33 5.26
CA PHE A 197 15.59 -9.66 5.86
C PHE A 197 15.76 -9.64 7.39
N GLU A 198 16.04 -8.48 7.99
CA GLU A 198 16.03 -8.32 9.45
C GLU A 198 14.62 -8.29 10.05
N LEU A 199 13.55 -8.23 9.23
CA LEU A 199 12.15 -8.29 9.70
C LEU A 199 11.76 -9.65 10.30
N HIS A 200 12.59 -10.68 10.15
CA HIS A 200 12.36 -12.03 10.70
C HIS A 200 12.68 -12.18 12.18
N LEU A 201 13.31 -11.18 12.79
CA LEU A 201 13.55 -11.20 14.23
C LEU A 201 12.27 -10.72 14.93
N PRO A 202 11.72 -11.48 15.90
CA PRO A 202 10.67 -10.93 16.75
C PRO A 202 11.16 -9.60 17.34
N TYR A 203 10.28 -8.61 17.41
CA TYR A 203 10.50 -7.24 17.89
C TYR A 203 10.97 -7.14 19.37
N GLU A 204 11.49 -8.20 19.97
CA GLU A 204 11.98 -8.26 21.35
C GLU A 204 13.43 -7.76 21.54
N SER A 205 14.06 -7.13 20.54
CA SER A 205 15.50 -6.77 20.63
C SER A 205 15.88 -5.31 20.37
N TRP A 206 14.92 -4.40 20.21
CA TRP A 206 15.22 -2.96 20.29
C TRP A 206 14.79 -2.45 21.66
N GLU A 207 15.65 -2.70 22.64
CA GLU A 207 15.64 -1.99 23.92
C GLU A 207 15.67 -0.48 23.69
N ASP A 208 14.96 0.25 24.55
CA ASP A 208 14.88 1.71 24.63
C ASP A 208 16.19 2.44 24.25
N PRO A 209 16.06 3.56 23.51
CA PRO A 209 16.94 4.69 23.73
C PRO A 209 16.09 5.93 24.02
N VAL A 210 15.53 6.00 25.24
CA VAL A 210 15.50 7.27 25.96
C VAL A 210 16.05 7.04 27.35
N ALA A 211 17.37 6.90 27.40
CA ALA A 211 18.13 7.43 28.52
C ALA A 211 18.24 8.95 28.31
N GLU A 212 17.39 9.70 29.02
CA GLU A 212 17.73 10.90 29.81
C GLU A 212 16.52 11.33 30.65
#